data_AF-A0A9D2KXR3-F1
#
_entry.id   AF-A0A9D2KXR3-F1
#
_cell.length_a   1.000
_cell.length_b   1.000
_cell.length_c   1.000
_cell.angle_alpha   90.00
_cell.angle_beta   90.00
_cell.angle_gamma   90.00
#
_symmetry.space_group_name_H-M   'P 1'
#
loop_
_entity.id
_entity.type
_entity.pdbx_description
1 polymer ?
#
loop_
_entity_poly.entity_id
_entity_poly.type
_entity_poly.pdbx_seq_one_letter_code
_entity_poly.pdbx_strand_id
1 'polypeptide(L)'
;MSKTEIKQEQRNGSNPFLIIYHIIQGALIGLGAVLPGISGGVLAVVFGIYKPVMEFLSNPISRFKTHVPKLIPYGIGLVVGFLGIANLLSFFLEKYPDPSVCLFIGLIVGMLPSLFREAGEQGRSRGSWISLLVCMVFIFVLLGALKVASVQITPNFAWYLFCGFCLALSVIAPGMSFSTLLMPLGLYTPFVDGIGHLDFGVLIPAGIGALVTVICLAKAINALFDHFYSIAFHGIIGIVIAATVMIIPFSGFATLGAAVVNLICIAVGIVLALLLDRFNSRVEVK
;
A
#
# COMPACT_ATOMS: atom_id res chain seq x y z
N MET A 1 -30.38 -16.37 -19.18
CA MET A 1 -29.45 -17.53 -19.12
C MET A 1 -30.27 -18.80 -19.09
N SER A 2 -29.98 -19.72 -20.00
CA SER A 2 -30.63 -21.03 -20.09
C SER A 2 -30.22 -21.91 -18.91
N LYS A 3 -31.12 -22.82 -18.47
CA LYS A 3 -30.85 -23.82 -17.41
C LYS A 3 -29.63 -24.69 -17.72
N THR A 4 -29.24 -24.80 -18.99
CA THR A 4 -28.07 -25.55 -19.46
C THR A 4 -26.76 -24.79 -19.20
N GLU A 5 -26.75 -23.46 -19.32
CA GLU A 5 -25.58 -22.61 -19.06
C GLU A 5 -25.24 -22.56 -17.57
N ILE A 6 -26.26 -22.50 -16.71
CA ILE A 6 -26.11 -22.52 -15.24
C ILE A 6 -25.51 -23.87 -14.77
N LYS A 7 -25.85 -24.97 -15.44
CA LYS A 7 -25.38 -26.32 -15.08
C LYS A 7 -23.94 -26.59 -15.55
N GLN A 8 -23.48 -25.93 -16.62
CA GLN A 8 -22.09 -25.98 -17.07
C GLN A 8 -21.16 -25.11 -16.21
N GLU A 9 -21.61 -23.93 -15.79
CA GLU A 9 -20.84 -23.03 -14.90
C GLU A 9 -20.68 -23.61 -13.49
N GLN A 10 -21.72 -24.25 -12.95
CA GLN A 10 -21.65 -24.96 -11.66
C GLN A 10 -20.74 -26.20 -11.69
N ARG A 11 -20.54 -26.83 -12.85
CA ARG A 11 -19.64 -27.98 -13.01
C ARG A 11 -18.16 -27.59 -13.00
N ASN A 12 -17.85 -26.34 -13.37
CA ASN A 12 -16.48 -25.82 -13.40
C ASN A 12 -15.98 -25.32 -12.03
N GLY A 13 -16.88 -25.05 -11.08
CA GLY A 13 -16.55 -24.69 -9.70
C GLY A 13 -15.99 -25.85 -8.85
N SER A 14 -15.94 -27.07 -9.40
CA SER A 14 -15.57 -28.31 -8.69
C SER A 14 -14.23 -28.91 -9.14
N ASN A 15 -13.48 -28.24 -10.01
CA ASN A 15 -12.16 -28.72 -10.44
C ASN A 15 -11.08 -28.22 -9.45
N PRO A 16 -10.41 -29.12 -8.70
CA PRO A 16 -9.42 -28.73 -7.68
C PRO A 16 -8.25 -27.93 -8.27
N PHE A 17 -7.86 -28.21 -9.52
CA PHE A 17 -6.85 -27.42 -10.24
C PHE A 17 -7.27 -25.96 -10.48
N LEU A 18 -8.55 -25.72 -10.75
CA LEU A 18 -9.07 -24.37 -10.97
C LEU A 18 -9.11 -23.57 -9.67
N ILE A 19 -9.44 -24.24 -8.56
CA ILE A 19 -9.42 -23.65 -7.22
C ILE A 19 -7.99 -23.27 -6.81
N ILE A 20 -7.02 -24.16 -7.02
CA ILE A 20 -5.59 -23.88 -6.74
C ILE A 20 -5.10 -22.71 -7.60
N TYR A 21 -5.47 -22.67 -8.89
CA TYR A 21 -5.12 -21.57 -9.77
C TYR A 21 -5.66 -20.22 -9.24
N HIS A 22 -6.91 -20.17 -8.80
CA HIS A 22 -7.51 -18.96 -8.21
C HIS A 22 -6.85 -18.56 -6.88
N ILE A 23 -6.43 -19.53 -6.06
CA ILE A 23 -5.66 -19.26 -4.83
C ILE A 23 -4.32 -18.63 -5.18
N ILE A 24 -3.60 -19.13 -6.19
CA ILE A 24 -2.33 -18.55 -6.63
C ILE A 24 -2.53 -17.11 -7.14
N GLN A 25 -3.56 -16.88 -7.96
CA GLN A 25 -3.90 -15.53 -8.43
C GLN A 25 -4.19 -14.60 -7.25
N GLY A 26 -4.99 -15.04 -6.28
CA GLY A 26 -5.24 -14.32 -5.04
C GLY A 26 -3.95 -14.00 -4.28
N ALA A 27 -3.04 -14.96 -4.16
CA ALA A 27 -1.77 -14.78 -3.46
C ALA A 27 -0.88 -13.72 -4.13
N LEU A 28 -0.84 -13.68 -5.46
CA LEU A 28 -0.12 -12.65 -6.21
C LEU A 28 -0.75 -11.26 -6.01
N ILE A 29 -2.08 -11.18 -5.92
CA ILE A 29 -2.78 -9.92 -5.62
C ILE A 29 -2.48 -9.46 -4.18
N GLY A 30 -2.48 -10.38 -3.22
CA GLY A 30 -2.10 -10.11 -1.83
C GLY A 30 -0.66 -9.60 -1.71
N LEU A 31 0.27 -10.20 -2.46
CA LEU A 31 1.65 -9.73 -2.58
C LEU A 31 1.71 -8.29 -3.09
N GLY A 32 0.93 -7.99 -4.13
CA GLY A 32 0.81 -6.64 -4.68
C GLY A 32 0.07 -5.64 -3.79
N ALA A 33 -0.54 -6.06 -2.68
CA ALA A 33 -1.15 -5.13 -1.73
C ALA A 33 -0.18 -4.62 -0.66
N VAL A 34 0.94 -5.33 -0.45
CA VAL A 34 1.91 -5.02 0.61
C VAL A 34 3.13 -4.27 0.08
N LEU A 35 3.62 -4.65 -1.11
CA LEU A 35 4.86 -4.09 -1.67
C LEU A 35 4.65 -2.72 -2.33
N PRO A 36 5.48 -1.70 -2.03
CA PRO A 36 5.41 -0.41 -2.71
C PRO A 36 5.65 -0.57 -4.22
N GLY A 37 4.77 0.01 -5.04
CA GLY A 37 4.91 0.06 -6.50
C GLY A 37 4.31 -1.11 -7.26
N ILE A 38 3.98 -2.21 -6.58
CA ILE A 38 3.15 -3.26 -7.16
C ILE A 38 1.70 -2.89 -6.81
N SER A 39 0.83 -2.74 -7.81
CA SER A 39 -0.59 -2.50 -7.55
C SER A 39 -1.34 -3.83 -7.58
N GLY A 40 -1.81 -4.29 -6.41
CA GLY A 40 -2.73 -5.42 -6.32
C GLY A 40 -3.97 -5.25 -7.21
N GLY A 41 -4.42 -4.01 -7.43
CA GLY A 41 -5.50 -3.68 -8.37
C GLY A 41 -5.13 -3.95 -9.83
N VAL A 42 -3.92 -3.59 -10.26
CA VAL A 42 -3.43 -3.91 -11.62
C VAL A 42 -3.32 -5.43 -11.82
N LEU A 43 -2.80 -6.15 -10.83
CA LEU A 43 -2.78 -7.62 -10.87
C LEU A 43 -4.19 -8.22 -10.93
N ALA A 44 -5.15 -7.65 -10.19
CA ALA A 44 -6.54 -8.05 -10.25
C ALA A 44 -7.17 -7.82 -11.65
N VAL A 45 -6.78 -6.76 -12.35
CA VAL A 45 -7.18 -6.52 -13.75
C VAL A 45 -6.54 -7.53 -14.69
N VAL A 46 -5.23 -7.76 -14.56
CA VAL A 46 -4.48 -8.73 -15.39
C VAL A 46 -5.05 -10.15 -15.25
N PHE A 47 -5.44 -10.55 -14.04
CA PHE A 47 -6.06 -11.84 -13.79
C PHE A 47 -7.57 -11.89 -14.10
N GLY A 48 -8.17 -10.79 -14.55
CA GLY A 48 -9.58 -10.70 -14.94
C GLY A 48 -10.56 -10.73 -13.77
N ILE A 49 -10.07 -10.61 -12.53
CA ILE A 49 -10.90 -10.72 -11.32
C ILE A 49 -11.45 -9.38 -10.84
N TYR A 50 -10.91 -8.27 -11.36
CA TYR A 50 -11.29 -6.90 -10.97
C TYR A 50 -12.80 -6.65 -11.15
N LYS A 51 -13.35 -6.99 -12.32
CA LYS A 51 -14.79 -6.81 -12.61
C LYS A 51 -15.69 -7.61 -11.64
N PRO A 52 -15.49 -8.93 -11.45
CA PRO A 52 -16.21 -9.70 -10.43
C PRO A 52 -16.16 -9.11 -9.02
N VAL A 53 -15.00 -8.58 -8.60
CA VAL A 53 -14.83 -7.93 -7.29
C VAL A 53 -15.64 -6.64 -7.22
N MET A 54 -15.56 -5.77 -8.22
CA MET A 54 -16.29 -4.50 -8.25
C MET A 54 -17.80 -4.70 -8.35
N GLU A 55 -18.27 -5.69 -9.12
CA GLU A 55 -19.68 -6.07 -9.18
C GLU A 55 -20.21 -6.55 -7.83
N PHE A 56 -19.41 -7.31 -7.08
CA PHE A 56 -19.75 -7.69 -5.71
C PHE A 56 -19.80 -6.49 -4.76
N LEU A 57 -18.80 -5.59 -4.82
CA LEU A 57 -18.73 -4.40 -3.96
C LEU A 57 -19.86 -3.39 -4.23
N SER A 58 -20.33 -3.28 -5.48
CA SER A 58 -21.41 -2.35 -5.84
C SER A 58 -22.80 -2.77 -5.34
N ASN A 59 -23.05 -4.08 -5.14
CA ASN A 59 -24.33 -4.60 -4.65
C ASN A 59 -24.13 -5.80 -3.70
N PRO A 60 -23.51 -5.60 -2.53
CA PRO A 60 -23.01 -6.69 -1.67
C PRO A 60 -24.14 -7.56 -1.12
N ILE A 61 -25.30 -6.97 -0.79
CA ILE A 61 -26.44 -7.66 -0.18
C ILE A 61 -27.22 -8.48 -1.22
N SER A 62 -27.39 -7.95 -2.45
CA SER A 62 -28.15 -8.60 -3.53
C SER A 62 -27.35 -9.73 -4.21
N ARG A 63 -26.03 -9.58 -4.35
CA ARG A 63 -25.16 -10.52 -5.07
C ARG A 63 -24.38 -11.49 -4.17
N PHE A 64 -24.59 -11.44 -2.85
CA PHE A 64 -23.87 -12.26 -1.86
C PHE A 64 -23.87 -13.76 -2.18
N LYS A 65 -25.05 -14.35 -2.45
CA LYS A 65 -25.17 -15.80 -2.67
C LYS A 65 -24.61 -16.29 -4.02
N THR A 66 -24.37 -15.39 -4.98
CA THR A 66 -23.93 -15.77 -6.34
C THR A 66 -22.45 -15.52 -6.59
N HIS A 67 -21.88 -14.46 -6.00
CA HIS A 67 -20.49 -14.05 -6.25
C HIS A 67 -19.52 -14.45 -5.14
N VAL A 68 -19.96 -14.50 -3.87
CA VAL A 68 -19.08 -14.87 -2.74
C VAL A 68 -18.47 -16.27 -2.92
N PRO A 69 -19.21 -17.33 -3.30
CA PRO A 69 -18.61 -18.67 -3.47
C PRO A 69 -17.50 -18.72 -4.53
N LYS A 70 -17.63 -17.90 -5.59
CA LYS A 70 -16.62 -17.80 -6.67
C LYS A 70 -15.40 -16.97 -6.25
N LEU A 71 -15.57 -16.03 -5.30
CA LEU A 71 -14.51 -15.15 -4.80
C LEU A 71 -13.73 -15.75 -3.62
N ILE A 72 -14.27 -16.74 -2.89
CA ILE A 72 -13.61 -17.37 -1.74
C ILE A 72 -12.18 -17.86 -2.06
N PRO A 73 -11.91 -18.59 -3.16
CA PRO A 73 -10.55 -19.05 -3.47
C PRO A 73 -9.55 -17.90 -3.64
N TYR A 74 -9.98 -16.80 -4.27
CA TYR A 74 -9.19 -15.58 -4.41
C TYR A 74 -8.96 -14.89 -3.08
N GLY A 75 -9.97 -14.83 -2.21
CA GLY A 75 -9.86 -14.27 -0.87
C GLY A 75 -8.90 -15.05 0.03
N ILE A 76 -8.96 -16.39 -0.01
CA ILE A 76 -8.00 -17.26 0.68
C ILE A 76 -6.59 -17.00 0.15
N GLY A 77 -6.44 -17.00 -1.18
CA GLY A 77 -5.17 -16.66 -1.82
C GLY A 77 -4.63 -15.30 -1.36
N LEU A 78 -5.47 -14.27 -1.38
CA LEU A 78 -5.13 -12.91 -0.97
C LEU A 78 -4.62 -12.87 0.46
N VAL A 79 -5.32 -13.50 1.40
CA VAL A 79 -4.88 -13.58 2.80
C VAL A 79 -3.55 -14.33 2.90
N VAL A 80 -3.41 -15.49 2.26
CA VAL A 80 -2.16 -16.28 2.30
C VAL A 80 -0.98 -15.50 1.70
N GLY A 81 -1.17 -14.86 0.54
CA GLY A 81 -0.13 -14.06 -0.11
C GLY A 81 0.23 -12.82 0.69
N PHE A 82 -0.77 -12.13 1.24
CA PHE A 82 -0.57 -10.98 2.11
C PHE A 82 0.24 -11.37 3.35
N LEU A 83 -0.17 -12.41 4.08
CA LEU A 83 0.52 -12.88 5.28
C LEU A 83 1.91 -13.40 4.99
N GLY A 84 2.09 -14.14 3.89
CA GLY A 84 3.39 -14.64 3.48
C GLY A 84 4.38 -13.51 3.21
N ILE A 85 3.94 -12.46 2.50
CA ILE A 85 4.77 -11.31 2.20
C ILE A 85 4.97 -10.40 3.40
N ALA A 86 3.97 -10.23 4.26
CA ALA A 86 4.12 -9.50 5.52
C ALA A 86 5.21 -10.14 6.40
N ASN A 87 5.18 -11.47 6.58
CA ASN A 87 6.22 -12.18 7.33
C ASN A 87 7.59 -12.09 6.68
N LEU A 88 7.66 -12.22 5.35
CA LEU A 88 8.92 -12.08 4.62
C LEU A 88 9.52 -10.68 4.79
N LEU A 89 8.69 -9.64 4.68
CA LEU A 89 9.10 -8.26 4.87
C LEU A 89 9.53 -7.99 6.31
N SER A 90 8.77 -8.48 7.30
CA SER A 90 9.14 -8.40 8.71
C SER A 90 10.53 -8.99 8.93
N PHE A 91 10.76 -10.22 8.43
CA PHE A 91 12.06 -10.89 8.52
C PHE A 91 13.21 -10.06 7.93
N PHE A 92 13.03 -9.46 6.75
CA PHE A 92 14.08 -8.63 6.15
C PHE A 92 14.30 -7.32 6.91
N LEU A 93 13.23 -6.68 7.40
CA LEU A 93 13.33 -5.44 8.17
C LEU A 93 13.99 -5.67 9.54
N GLU A 94 13.79 -6.83 10.16
CA GLU A 94 14.43 -7.19 11.42
C GLU A 94 15.88 -7.64 11.23
N LYS A 95 16.13 -8.49 10.23
CA LYS A 95 17.46 -9.09 10.01
C LYS A 95 18.42 -8.15 9.28
N TYR A 96 17.90 -7.31 8.39
CA TYR A 96 18.67 -6.38 7.55
C TYR A 96 17.99 -5.01 7.53
N PRO A 97 17.93 -4.27 8.66
CA PRO A 97 17.17 -3.03 8.78
C PRO A 97 17.65 -1.95 7.80
N ASP A 98 18.95 -1.62 7.78
CA ASP A 98 19.45 -0.55 6.91
C ASP A 98 19.28 -0.89 5.41
N PRO A 99 19.69 -2.08 4.91
CA PRO A 99 19.49 -2.44 3.51
C PRO A 99 18.02 -2.48 3.11
N SER A 100 17.14 -2.98 3.98
CA SER A 100 15.69 -3.04 3.72
C SER A 100 15.09 -1.65 3.62
N VAL A 101 15.38 -0.77 4.58
CA VAL A 101 14.94 0.63 4.54
C VAL A 101 15.47 1.34 3.30
N CYS A 102 16.73 1.11 2.92
CA CYS A 102 17.32 1.65 1.70
C CYS A 102 16.63 1.16 0.43
N LEU A 103 16.22 -0.11 0.37
CA LEU A 103 15.41 -0.65 -0.72
C LEU A 103 14.04 0.05 -0.79
N PHE A 104 13.36 0.23 0.35
CA PHE A 104 12.09 0.96 0.43
C PHE A 104 12.23 2.43 -0.02
N ILE A 105 13.29 3.12 0.41
CA ILE A 105 13.60 4.49 -0.06
C ILE A 105 13.76 4.48 -1.58
N GLY A 106 14.51 3.52 -2.13
CA GLY A 106 14.68 3.37 -3.57
C GLY A 106 13.35 3.18 -4.30
N LEU A 107 12.46 2.33 -3.78
CA LEU A 107 11.13 2.11 -4.33
C LEU A 107 10.28 3.40 -4.30
N ILE A 108 10.26 4.12 -3.17
CA ILE A 108 9.50 5.38 -3.04
C ILE A 108 10.03 6.43 -4.01
N VAL A 109 11.36 6.62 -4.06
CA VAL A 109 12.00 7.58 -4.96
C VAL A 109 11.74 7.22 -6.43
N GLY A 110 11.83 5.94 -6.79
CA GLY A 110 11.55 5.48 -8.14
C GLY A 110 10.09 5.69 -8.58
N MET A 111 9.15 5.79 -7.63
CA MET A 111 7.74 6.11 -7.89
C MET A 111 7.43 7.62 -7.89
N LEU A 112 8.31 8.48 -7.38
CA LEU A 112 8.07 9.94 -7.40
C LEU A 112 7.74 10.48 -8.80
N PRO A 113 8.42 10.05 -9.90
CA PRO A 113 8.08 10.53 -11.24
C PRO A 113 6.63 10.24 -11.65
N SER A 114 6.11 9.06 -11.32
CA SER A 114 4.72 8.71 -11.63
C SER A 114 3.74 9.48 -10.76
N LEU A 115 4.06 9.72 -9.49
CA LEU A 115 3.27 10.61 -8.63
C LEU A 115 3.23 12.05 -9.16
N PHE A 116 4.35 12.60 -9.64
CA PHE A 116 4.37 13.92 -10.25
C PHE A 116 3.63 13.98 -11.60
N ARG A 117 3.59 12.88 -12.34
CA ARG A 117 2.79 12.72 -13.57
C ARG A 117 1.30 12.77 -13.22
N GLU A 118 0.86 11.95 -12.28
CA GLU A 118 -0.52 11.89 -11.76
C GLU A 118 -0.96 13.27 -11.21
N ALA A 119 -0.14 13.88 -10.36
CA ALA A 119 -0.40 15.20 -9.79
C ALA A 119 -0.59 16.31 -10.84
N GLY A 120 -0.05 16.11 -12.05
CA GLY A 120 -0.13 17.06 -13.16
C GLY A 120 -1.31 16.85 -14.09
N GLU A 121 -2.14 15.80 -13.92
CA GLU A 121 -3.21 15.44 -14.86
C GLU A 121 -4.25 16.54 -15.03
N GLN A 122 -4.63 17.21 -13.94
CA GLN A 122 -5.57 18.35 -13.96
C GLN A 122 -4.86 19.71 -14.00
N GLY A 123 -3.61 19.74 -14.47
CA GLY A 123 -2.77 20.94 -14.51
C GLY A 123 -2.06 21.25 -13.19
N ARG A 124 -1.16 22.23 -13.21
CA ARG A 124 -0.35 22.65 -12.06
C ARG A 124 -0.53 24.14 -11.79
N SER A 125 -1.16 24.46 -10.67
CA SER A 125 -1.35 25.84 -10.23
C SER A 125 -0.18 26.32 -9.36
N ARG A 126 -0.07 27.63 -9.11
CA ARG A 126 0.87 28.15 -8.09
C ARG A 126 0.56 27.60 -6.69
N GLY A 127 -0.72 27.39 -6.38
CA GLY A 127 -1.17 26.77 -5.14
C GLY A 127 -0.68 25.34 -4.96
N SER A 128 -0.49 24.60 -6.06
CA SER A 128 0.01 23.22 -6.02
C SER A 128 1.44 23.15 -5.48
N TRP A 129 2.33 24.03 -5.96
CA TRP A 129 3.71 24.12 -5.47
C TRP A 129 3.80 24.63 -4.02
N ILE A 130 2.92 25.56 -3.64
CA ILE A 130 2.82 26.02 -2.26
C ILE A 130 2.38 24.85 -1.35
N SER A 131 1.36 24.09 -1.76
CA SER A 131 0.88 22.91 -1.02
C SER A 131 2.00 21.89 -0.82
N LEU A 132 2.76 21.57 -1.87
CA LEU A 132 3.92 20.68 -1.77
C LEU A 132 4.90 21.16 -0.70
N LEU A 133 5.31 22.41 -0.77
CA LEU A 133 6.32 22.96 0.14
C LEU A 133 5.79 23.04 1.58
N VAL A 134 4.54 23.47 1.78
CA VAL A 134 3.91 23.57 3.10
C VAL A 134 3.77 22.18 3.74
N CYS A 135 3.24 21.20 3.01
CA CYS A 135 3.10 19.83 3.53
C CYS A 135 4.46 19.18 3.79
N MET A 136 5.44 19.40 2.91
CA MET A 136 6.81 18.90 3.10
C MET A 136 7.45 19.48 4.36
N VAL A 137 7.43 20.81 4.53
CA VAL A 137 8.00 21.47 5.71
C VAL A 137 7.26 21.05 6.97
N PHE A 138 5.93 21.00 6.94
CA PHE A 138 5.11 20.58 8.08
C PHE A 138 5.49 19.16 8.55
N ILE A 139 5.52 18.19 7.64
CA ILE A 139 5.87 16.80 7.98
C ILE A 139 7.33 16.69 8.41
N PHE A 140 8.25 17.38 7.74
CA PHE A 140 9.66 17.36 8.10
C PHE A 140 9.90 17.90 9.51
N VAL A 141 9.27 19.04 9.85
CA VAL A 141 9.34 19.64 11.20
C VAL A 141 8.67 18.73 12.22
N LEU A 142 7.49 18.17 11.93
CA LEU A 142 6.77 17.27 12.83
C LEU A 142 7.60 16.02 13.16
N LEU A 143 8.06 15.29 12.13
CA LEU A 143 8.86 14.09 12.31
C LEU A 143 10.23 14.40 12.92
N GLY A 144 10.85 15.51 12.52
CA GLY A 144 12.12 15.99 13.09
C GLY A 144 12.00 16.31 14.58
N ALA A 145 10.94 17.01 14.98
CA ALA A 145 10.66 17.32 16.38
C ALA A 145 10.42 16.05 17.20
N LEU A 146 9.63 15.09 16.68
CA LEU A 146 9.41 13.80 17.35
C LEU A 146 10.72 13.02 17.56
N LYS A 147 11.60 13.03 16.55
CA LYS A 147 12.91 12.37 16.61
C LYS A 147 13.84 13.03 17.64
N VAL A 148 13.91 14.36 17.66
CA VAL A 148 14.74 15.12 18.61
C VAL A 148 14.22 14.97 20.05
N ALA A 149 12.91 14.98 20.24
CA ALA A 149 12.28 14.77 21.54
C ALA A 149 12.49 13.34 22.09
N SER A 150 13.14 12.45 21.34
CA SER A 150 13.39 11.05 21.72
C SER A 150 12.13 10.34 22.20
N VAL A 151 10.96 10.71 21.66
CA VAL A 151 9.69 10.08 21.99
C VAL A 151 9.76 8.65 21.47
N GLN A 152 10.05 7.73 22.36
CA GLN A 152 10.01 6.30 22.06
C GLN A 152 8.55 5.94 21.84
N ILE A 153 8.16 5.83 20.57
CA ILE A 153 6.83 5.40 20.17
C ILE A 153 6.74 3.91 20.46
N THR A 154 6.33 3.57 21.68
CA THR A 154 6.06 2.18 22.06
C THR A 154 4.75 1.75 21.41
N PRO A 155 4.74 0.68 20.58
CA PRO A 155 3.53 0.18 19.98
C PRO A 155 2.49 -0.15 21.06
N ASN A 156 1.32 0.45 20.93
CA ASN A 156 0.20 0.25 21.83
C ASN A 156 -1.10 0.35 21.03
N PHE A 157 -2.23 0.11 21.70
CA PHE A 157 -3.55 0.15 21.08
C PHE A 157 -3.81 1.44 20.29
N ALA A 158 -3.40 2.61 20.80
CA ALA A 158 -3.59 3.90 20.13
C ALA A 158 -2.70 4.06 18.89
N TRP A 159 -1.44 3.62 18.96
CA TRP A 159 -0.57 3.64 17.78
C TRP A 159 -1.00 2.65 16.70
N TYR A 160 -1.57 1.50 17.08
CA TYR A 160 -2.16 0.60 16.10
C TYR A 160 -3.47 1.11 15.50
N LEU A 161 -4.28 1.89 16.24
CA LEU A 161 -5.38 2.67 15.65
C LEU A 161 -4.84 3.64 14.58
N PHE A 162 -3.72 4.32 14.87
CA PHE A 162 -3.05 5.20 13.90
C PHE A 162 -2.49 4.44 12.70
N CYS A 163 -1.90 3.25 12.88
CA CYS A 163 -1.50 2.38 11.77
C CYS A 163 -2.70 2.02 10.87
N GLY A 164 -3.85 1.69 11.48
CA GLY A 164 -5.11 1.47 10.77
C GLY A 164 -5.56 2.70 9.97
N PHE A 165 -5.44 3.89 10.56
CA PHE A 165 -5.70 5.16 9.87
C PHE A 165 -4.77 5.37 8.66
N CYS A 166 -3.45 5.18 8.81
CA CYS A 166 -2.50 5.30 7.71
C CYS A 166 -2.78 4.27 6.60
N LEU A 167 -3.15 3.04 6.98
CA LEU A 167 -3.54 1.99 6.06
C LEU A 167 -4.79 2.40 5.26
N ALA A 168 -5.85 2.85 5.92
CA ALA A 168 -7.06 3.32 5.24
C ALA A 168 -6.78 4.52 4.34
N LEU A 169 -5.98 5.49 4.79
CA LEU A 169 -5.56 6.62 3.95
C LEU A 169 -4.80 6.17 2.71
N SER A 170 -3.93 5.15 2.79
CA SER A 170 -3.22 4.64 1.62
C SER A 170 -4.13 4.01 0.57
N VAL A 171 -5.32 3.55 0.98
CA VAL A 171 -6.33 2.99 0.08
C VAL A 171 -7.22 4.09 -0.51
N ILE A 172 -7.57 5.09 0.29
CA ILE A 172 -8.49 6.17 -0.12
C ILE A 172 -7.75 7.27 -0.91
N ALA A 173 -6.58 7.69 -0.43
CA ALA A 173 -5.79 8.75 -1.03
C ALA A 173 -4.76 8.14 -2.00
N PRO A 174 -4.90 8.36 -3.32
CA PRO A 174 -3.98 7.81 -4.30
C PRO A 174 -2.54 8.27 -4.07
N GLY A 175 -1.59 7.36 -4.29
CA GLY A 175 -0.17 7.68 -4.31
C GLY A 175 0.54 7.74 -2.95
N MET A 176 -0.15 7.50 -1.83
CA MET A 176 0.49 7.33 -0.52
C MET A 176 0.57 5.85 -0.12
N SER A 177 1.77 5.34 0.14
CA SER A 177 1.92 4.07 0.85
C SER A 177 1.88 4.32 2.35
N PHE A 178 1.13 3.51 3.11
CA PHE A 178 1.12 3.61 4.58
C PHE A 178 2.52 3.41 5.18
N SER A 179 3.38 2.63 4.50
CA SER A 179 4.78 2.42 4.89
C SER A 179 5.56 3.74 4.99
N THR A 180 5.28 4.70 4.10
CA THR A 180 5.96 6.00 4.05
C THR A 180 5.77 6.80 5.34
N LEU A 181 4.59 6.73 5.98
CA LEU A 181 4.32 7.43 7.24
C LEU A 181 4.76 6.62 8.48
N LEU A 182 4.62 5.30 8.44
CA LEU A 182 4.88 4.45 9.60
C LEU A 182 6.36 4.15 9.84
N MET A 183 7.17 4.09 8.78
CA MET A 183 8.60 3.75 8.94
C MET A 183 9.40 4.83 9.68
N PRO A 184 9.27 6.15 9.39
CA PRO A 184 9.94 7.19 10.18
C PRO A 184 9.57 7.18 11.67
N LEU A 185 8.38 6.66 12.01
CA LEU A 185 7.88 6.55 13.39
C LEU A 185 8.29 5.24 14.08
N GLY A 186 8.97 4.33 13.38
CA GLY A 186 9.32 3.00 13.91
C GLY A 186 8.13 2.06 14.08
N LEU A 187 6.95 2.42 13.56
CA LEU A 187 5.72 1.64 13.72
C LEU A 187 5.52 0.60 12.61
N TYR A 188 6.23 0.72 11.49
CA TYR A 188 6.01 -0.15 10.33
C TYR A 188 6.36 -1.62 10.60
N THR A 189 7.57 -1.90 11.09
CA THR A 189 8.00 -3.28 11.40
C THR A 189 7.08 -3.98 12.40
N PRO A 190 6.80 -3.45 13.61
CA PRO A 190 5.90 -4.11 14.55
C PRO A 190 4.46 -4.22 14.03
N PHE A 191 4.04 -3.33 13.13
CA PHE A 191 2.73 -3.42 12.51
C PHE A 191 2.66 -4.56 11.47
N VAL A 192 3.63 -4.65 10.58
CA VAL A 192 3.70 -5.70 9.56
C VAL A 192 3.93 -7.08 10.21
N ASP A 193 4.77 -7.14 11.24
CA ASP A 193 5.01 -8.36 12.01
C ASP A 193 3.73 -8.88 12.69
N GLY A 194 3.03 -7.99 13.40
CA GLY A 194 1.76 -8.32 14.03
C GLY A 194 0.69 -8.78 13.04
N ILE A 195 0.66 -8.19 11.84
CA ILE A 195 -0.22 -8.70 10.78
C ILE A 195 0.21 -10.09 10.31
N GLY A 196 1.51 -10.28 10.05
CA GLY A 196 2.08 -11.56 9.59
C GLY A 196 1.80 -12.73 10.53
N HIS A 197 1.80 -12.49 11.84
CA HIS A 197 1.53 -13.48 12.87
C HIS A 197 0.07 -13.54 13.34
N LEU A 198 -0.83 -12.78 12.71
CA LEU A 198 -2.24 -12.68 13.09
C LEU A 198 -2.43 -12.27 14.56
N ASP A 199 -1.60 -11.36 15.06
CA ASP A 199 -1.72 -10.81 16.41
C ASP A 199 -2.98 -9.93 16.51
N PHE A 200 -4.00 -10.44 17.21
CA PHE A 200 -5.24 -9.71 17.45
C PHE A 200 -5.03 -8.38 18.20
N GLY A 201 -3.96 -8.24 18.97
CA GLY A 201 -3.54 -6.98 19.59
C GLY A 201 -3.14 -5.90 18.58
N VAL A 202 -2.79 -6.29 17.36
CA VAL A 202 -2.48 -5.39 16.23
C VAL A 202 -3.68 -5.32 15.27
N LEU A 203 -4.24 -6.47 14.88
CA LEU A 203 -5.32 -6.55 13.89
C LEU A 203 -6.59 -5.83 14.34
N ILE A 204 -7.01 -5.99 15.60
CA ILE A 204 -8.24 -5.38 16.12
C ILE A 204 -8.14 -3.84 16.11
N PRO A 205 -7.16 -3.19 16.78
CA PRO A 205 -7.04 -1.74 16.74
C PRO A 205 -6.81 -1.22 15.32
N ALA A 206 -5.98 -1.88 14.51
CA ALA A 206 -5.78 -1.45 13.13
C ALA A 206 -7.05 -1.54 12.29
N GLY A 207 -7.83 -2.61 12.44
CA GLY A 207 -9.12 -2.77 11.79
C GLY A 207 -10.12 -1.70 12.21
N ILE A 208 -10.20 -1.38 13.51
CA ILE A 208 -11.05 -0.29 14.02
C ILE A 208 -10.60 1.05 13.44
N GLY A 209 -9.31 1.35 13.49
CA GLY A 209 -8.74 2.60 12.98
C GLY A 209 -9.00 2.77 11.49
N ALA A 210 -8.82 1.70 10.71
CA ALA A 210 -9.10 1.69 9.29
C ALA A 210 -10.61 1.91 9.00
N LEU A 211 -11.49 1.17 9.71
CA LEU A 211 -12.94 1.26 9.52
C LEU A 211 -13.46 2.67 9.85
N VAL A 212 -13.06 3.24 10.99
CA VAL A 212 -13.44 4.59 11.40
C VAL A 212 -12.95 5.60 10.37
N THR A 213 -11.71 5.47 9.88
CA THR A 213 -11.15 6.37 8.87
C THR A 213 -11.94 6.30 7.56
N VAL A 214 -12.28 5.10 7.08
CA VAL A 214 -13.11 4.94 5.87
C VAL A 214 -14.47 5.60 6.07
N ILE A 215 -15.15 5.36 7.19
CA ILE A 215 -16.50 5.91 7.43
C ILE A 215 -16.46 7.44 7.54
N CYS A 216 -15.50 7.99 8.28
CA CYS A 216 -15.48 9.41 8.61
C CYS A 216 -14.79 10.27 7.54
N LEU A 217 -13.72 9.78 6.92
CA LEU A 217 -12.85 10.59 6.05
C LEU A 217 -12.99 10.28 4.56
N ALA A 218 -13.52 9.12 4.14
CA ALA A 218 -13.56 8.79 2.71
C ALA A 218 -14.29 9.84 1.87
N LYS A 219 -15.43 10.34 2.36
CA LYS A 219 -16.18 11.41 1.67
C LYS A 219 -15.40 12.73 1.62
N ALA A 220 -14.71 13.08 2.70
CA ALA A 220 -13.94 14.32 2.78
C ALA A 220 -12.73 14.29 1.85
N ILE A 221 -12.02 13.15 1.80
CA ILE A 221 -10.90 12.95 0.89
C ILE A 221 -11.38 12.95 -0.56
N ASN A 222 -12.48 12.26 -0.89
CA ASN A 222 -13.03 12.32 -2.25
C ASN A 222 -13.39 13.75 -2.65
N ALA A 223 -14.11 14.50 -1.78
CA ALA A 223 -14.42 15.90 -2.05
C ALA A 223 -13.16 16.77 -2.22
N LEU A 224 -12.09 16.50 -1.47
CA LEU A 224 -10.80 17.18 -1.62
C LEU A 224 -10.20 16.91 -3.01
N PHE A 225 -10.22 15.67 -3.49
CA PHE A 225 -9.72 15.34 -4.82
C PHE A 225 -10.63 15.83 -5.95
N ASP A 226 -11.93 15.89 -5.74
CA ASP A 226 -12.88 16.41 -6.74
C ASP A 226 -12.73 17.93 -6.97
N HIS A 227 -12.45 18.69 -5.91
CA HIS A 227 -12.35 20.16 -5.99
C HIS A 227 -10.92 20.69 -6.04
N PHE A 228 -9.94 19.98 -5.44
CA PHE A 228 -8.57 20.45 -5.25
C PHE A 228 -7.54 19.41 -5.67
N TYR A 229 -7.84 18.57 -6.68
CA TYR A 229 -7.00 17.48 -7.20
C TYR A 229 -5.50 17.81 -7.22
N SER A 230 -5.12 18.85 -7.96
CA SER A 230 -3.71 19.23 -8.13
C SER A 230 -3.04 19.65 -6.82
N ILE A 231 -3.75 20.39 -5.96
CA ILE A 231 -3.23 20.87 -4.67
C ILE A 231 -3.04 19.70 -3.70
N ALA A 232 -4.01 18.78 -3.66
CA ALA A 232 -3.98 17.59 -2.79
C ALA A 232 -2.85 16.64 -3.18
N PHE A 233 -2.71 16.31 -4.47
CA PHE A 233 -1.64 15.45 -4.97
C PHE A 233 -0.24 16.03 -4.73
N HIS A 234 -0.05 17.33 -4.98
CA HIS A 234 1.24 17.97 -4.70
C HIS A 234 1.54 18.02 -3.19
N GLY A 235 0.51 18.18 -2.35
CA GLY A 235 0.64 18.05 -0.90
C GLY A 235 1.11 16.64 -0.49
N ILE A 236 0.50 15.60 -1.05
CA ILE A 236 0.92 14.20 -0.87
C ILE A 236 2.38 13.99 -1.25
N ILE A 237 2.80 14.51 -2.40
CA ILE A 237 4.20 14.42 -2.82
C ILE A 237 5.13 15.08 -1.80
N GLY A 238 4.74 16.25 -1.27
CA GLY A 238 5.48 16.93 -0.20
C GLY A 238 5.63 16.07 1.05
N ILE A 239 4.53 15.44 1.50
CA ILE A 239 4.52 14.49 2.63
C ILE A 239 5.48 13.32 2.37
N VAL A 240 5.37 12.71 1.18
CA VAL A 240 6.19 11.55 0.79
C VAL A 240 7.67 11.91 0.76
N ILE A 241 8.05 13.05 0.18
CA ILE A 241 9.44 13.51 0.14
C ILE A 241 9.97 13.72 1.56
N ALA A 242 9.24 14.45 2.41
CA ALA A 242 9.66 14.73 3.78
C ALA A 242 9.86 13.45 4.59
N ALA A 243 8.89 12.53 4.53
CA ALA A 243 8.97 11.25 5.23
C ALA A 243 10.12 10.37 4.72
N THR A 244 10.36 10.37 3.40
CA THR A 244 11.46 9.63 2.76
C THR A 244 12.83 10.17 3.16
N VAL A 245 12.97 11.47 3.40
CA VAL A 245 14.22 12.03 3.95
C VAL A 245 14.40 11.62 5.41
N MET A 246 13.33 11.62 6.20
CA MET A 246 13.38 11.34 7.64
C MET A 246 13.71 9.89 8.00
N ILE A 247 13.36 8.94 7.13
CA ILE A 247 13.63 7.50 7.30
C ILE A 247 15.08 7.11 6.95
N ILE A 248 15.88 7.96 6.30
CA ILE A 248 17.25 7.61 5.87
C ILE A 248 18.09 7.11 7.06
N PRO A 249 18.62 5.87 7.01
CA PRO A 249 19.39 5.30 8.10
C PRO A 249 20.85 5.77 8.01
N PHE A 250 21.14 7.01 8.41
CA PHE A 250 22.47 7.61 8.29
C PHE A 250 23.60 6.77 8.93
N SER A 251 23.30 6.04 10.02
CA SER A 251 24.24 5.10 10.65
C SER A 251 24.65 3.95 9.73
N GLY A 252 23.74 3.49 8.86
CA GLY A 252 24.01 2.43 7.88
C GLY A 252 25.01 2.83 6.79
N PHE A 253 25.35 4.12 6.68
CA PHE A 253 26.35 4.62 5.74
C PHE A 253 27.71 4.91 6.39
N ALA A 254 27.89 4.58 7.67
CA ALA A 254 29.11 4.90 8.41
C ALA A 254 30.34 4.07 7.97
N THR A 255 30.14 2.87 7.41
CA THR A 255 31.23 2.02 6.90
C THR A 255 31.14 1.87 5.39
N LEU A 256 32.27 1.79 4.70
CA LEU A 256 32.30 1.69 3.23
C LEU A 256 31.54 0.45 2.72
N GLY A 257 31.70 -0.69 3.39
CA GLY A 257 31.00 -1.93 3.01
C GLY A 257 29.48 -1.80 3.14
N ALA A 258 28.98 -1.29 4.28
CA ALA A 258 27.55 -1.09 4.48
C ALA A 258 26.98 -0.01 3.54
N ALA A 259 27.74 1.07 3.32
CA ALA A 259 27.35 2.13 2.39
C ALA A 259 27.17 1.61 0.97
N VAL A 260 28.09 0.77 0.47
CA VAL A 260 27.98 0.16 -0.86
C VAL A 260 26.73 -0.72 -0.97
N VAL A 261 26.48 -1.58 0.03
CA VAL A 261 25.27 -2.42 0.06
C VAL A 261 23.99 -1.56 0.05
N ASN A 262 23.94 -0.54 0.89
CA ASN A 262 22.78 0.35 1.00
C ASN A 262 22.54 1.15 -0.28
N LEU A 263 23.60 1.63 -0.94
CA LEU A 263 23.50 2.29 -2.25
C LEU A 263 23.01 1.34 -3.33
N ILE A 264 23.47 0.08 -3.33
CA ILE A 264 22.97 -0.96 -4.24
C ILE A 264 21.48 -1.20 -3.98
N CYS A 265 21.04 -1.32 -2.71
CA CYS A 265 19.63 -1.49 -2.36
C CYS A 265 18.77 -0.32 -2.85
N ILE A 266 19.23 0.92 -2.69
CA ILE A 266 18.54 2.10 -3.24
C ILE A 266 18.44 1.99 -4.77
N ALA A 267 19.55 1.70 -5.45
CA ALA A 267 19.58 1.59 -6.90
C ALA A 267 18.65 0.49 -7.43
N VAL A 268 18.68 -0.68 -6.80
CA VAL A 268 17.77 -1.80 -7.09
C VAL A 268 16.32 -1.38 -6.87
N GLY A 269 16.02 -0.72 -5.75
CA GLY A 269 14.68 -0.21 -5.46
C GLY A 269 14.17 0.76 -6.52
N ILE A 270 15.00 1.71 -6.95
CA ILE A 270 14.65 2.67 -8.02
C ILE A 270 14.37 1.93 -9.32
N VAL A 271 15.26 1.03 -9.73
CA VAL A 271 15.10 0.25 -10.97
C VAL A 271 13.82 -0.57 -10.93
N LEU A 272 13.55 -1.27 -9.82
CA LEU A 272 12.32 -2.05 -9.65
C LEU A 272 11.08 -1.17 -9.73
N ALA A 273 11.04 -0.04 -9.04
CA ALA A 273 9.91 0.89 -9.10
C ALA A 273 9.68 1.45 -10.50
N LEU A 274 10.73 1.80 -11.25
CA LEU A 274 10.61 2.28 -12.63
C LEU A 274 10.13 1.17 -13.58
N LEU A 275 10.59 -0.06 -13.40
CA LEU A 275 10.11 -1.22 -14.16
C LEU A 275 8.62 -1.49 -13.88
N LEU A 276 8.21 -1.37 -12.61
CA LEU A 276 6.82 -1.52 -12.19
C LEU A 276 5.94 -0.39 -12.73
N ASP A 277 6.38 0.87 -12.68
CA ASP A 277 5.65 2.00 -13.29
C ASP A 277 5.45 1.77 -14.79
N ARG A 278 6.51 1.33 -15.49
CA ARG A 278 6.44 1.02 -16.90
C ARG A 278 5.49 -0.13 -17.19
N PHE A 279 5.45 -1.16 -16.34
CA PHE A 279 4.49 -2.26 -16.47
C PHE A 279 3.06 -1.78 -16.25
N ASN A 280 2.80 -1.04 -15.17
CA ASN A 280 1.48 -0.52 -14.83
C ASN A 280 0.94 0.42 -15.91
N SER A 281 1.77 1.29 -16.48
CA SER A 281 1.39 2.19 -17.57
C SER A 281 0.95 1.49 -18.87
N ARG A 282 1.28 0.20 -19.04
CA ARG A 282 0.88 -0.61 -20.21
C ARG A 282 -0.45 -1.32 -20.01
N VAL A 283 -0.94 -1.41 -18.77
CA VAL A 283 -2.20 -2.06 -18.46
C VAL A 283 -3.28 -0.99 -18.45
N GLU A 284 -4.07 -0.89 -19.51
CA GLU A 284 -5.24 -0.02 -19.53
C GLU A 284 -6.27 -0.53 -18.50
N VAL A 285 -6.43 0.20 -17.40
CA VAL A 285 -7.53 0.00 -16.46
C VAL A 285 -8.77 0.65 -17.07
N LYS A 286 -9.56 -0.12 -17.82
CA LYS A 286 -10.89 0.27 -18.33
C LYS A 286 -12.01 -0.19 -17.41
#